data_AF-A0A6V8R0A8-F1
#
_entry.id   AF-A0A6V8R0A8-F1
#
_cell.length_a   1.000
_cell.length_b   1.000
_cell.length_c   1.000
_cell.angle_alpha   90.00
_cell.angle_beta   90.00
_cell.angle_gamma   90.00
#
_symmetry.space_group_name_H-M   'P 1'
#
loop_
_entity.id
_entity.type
_entity.pdbx_description
1 polymer ?
#
loop_
_entity_poly.entity_id
_entity_poly.type
_entity_poly.pdbx_seq_one_letter_code
_entity_poly.pdbx_strand_id
1 'polypeptide(L)'
;MADSTRDLIQKLNAATAIDFDNDDAARLELAMAARKLFHRLETNTEKVLRFVNEEPVVYPAIQVFIDTGLWDAWTASGGGEKDVDELRAIASKDIDPELLQHLLQLLASSHIIEEVGEGLFKPTVFSLSLGDKSTLIAPALRETT
;
A
#
# COMPACT_ATOMS: atom_id res chain seq x y z
N MET A 1 27.85 9.86 14.53
CA MET A 1 26.53 10.26 13.99
C MET A 1 25.98 9.17 13.07
N ALA A 2 26.71 8.76 12.01
CA ALA A 2 26.30 7.67 11.11
C ALA A 2 26.01 6.32 11.81
N ASP A 3 26.77 5.96 12.84
CA ASP A 3 26.54 4.71 13.60
C ASP A 3 25.23 4.75 14.41
N SER A 4 24.94 5.91 15.01
CA SER A 4 23.69 6.13 15.76
C SER A 4 22.48 6.15 14.83
N THR A 5 22.62 6.67 13.61
CA THR A 5 21.58 6.60 12.57
C THR A 5 21.32 5.16 12.13
N ARG A 6 22.35 4.34 11.90
CA ARG A 6 22.17 2.93 11.51
C ARG A 6 21.50 2.09 12.59
N ASP A 7 21.88 2.27 13.86
CA ASP A 7 21.25 1.60 15.00
C ASP A 7 19.75 1.97 15.09
N LEU A 8 19.39 3.23 14.89
CA LEU A 8 17.99 3.66 14.91
C LEU A 8 17.18 3.06 13.76
N ILE A 9 17.74 3.01 12.54
CA ILE A 9 17.11 2.36 11.38
C ILE A 9 16.88 0.87 11.67
N GLN A 10 17.87 0.19 12.24
CA GLN A 10 17.74 -1.23 12.59
C GLN A 10 16.62 -1.48 13.61
N LYS A 11 16.51 -0.63 14.64
CA LYS A 11 15.44 -0.73 15.65
C LYS A 11 14.05 -0.47 15.05
N LEU A 12 13.91 0.50 14.16
CA LEU A 12 12.64 0.79 13.48
C LEU A 12 12.23 -0.36 12.55
N ASN A 13 13.16 -0.92 11.80
CA ASN A 13 12.86 -2.06 10.92
C ASN A 13 12.48 -3.30 11.74
N ALA A 14 13.17 -3.56 12.86
CA ALA A 14 12.84 -4.64 13.78
C ALA A 14 11.47 -4.48 14.46
N ALA A 15 10.92 -3.25 14.50
CA ALA A 15 9.59 -3.01 15.07
C ALA A 15 8.47 -3.75 14.33
N THR A 16 8.68 -4.10 13.06
CA THR A 16 7.76 -4.93 12.27
C THR A 16 7.63 -6.37 12.76
N ALA A 17 8.60 -6.85 13.55
CA ALA A 17 8.63 -8.18 14.13
C ALA A 17 8.20 -8.20 15.61
N ILE A 18 7.78 -7.06 16.17
CA ILE A 18 7.26 -6.99 17.54
C ILE A 18 5.88 -7.63 17.54
N ASP A 19 5.74 -8.72 18.28
CA ASP A 19 4.43 -9.21 18.69
C ASP A 19 3.94 -8.33 19.85
N PHE A 20 2.75 -7.76 19.68
CA PHE A 20 2.15 -6.90 20.69
C PHE A 20 1.29 -7.69 21.68
N ASP A 21 1.14 -9.01 21.56
CA ASP A 21 0.40 -9.87 22.50
C ASP A 21 -1.02 -9.35 22.84
N ASN A 22 -1.70 -8.70 21.87
CA ASN A 22 -2.97 -7.97 22.00
C ASN A 22 -2.93 -6.63 22.78
N ASP A 23 -1.76 -6.06 23.03
CA ASP A 23 -1.60 -4.68 23.52
C ASP A 23 -1.72 -3.66 22.37
N ASP A 24 -2.97 -3.42 21.97
CA ASP A 24 -3.30 -2.44 20.93
C ASP A 24 -2.89 -1.01 21.30
N ALA A 25 -2.83 -0.68 22.60
CA ALA A 25 -2.45 0.64 23.07
C ALA A 25 -0.96 0.90 22.80
N ALA A 26 -0.08 -0.07 23.14
CA ALA A 26 1.35 0.01 22.83
C ALA A 26 1.60 0.03 21.32
N ARG A 27 0.87 -0.79 20.53
CA ARG A 27 0.94 -0.78 19.07
C ARG A 27 0.58 0.60 18.49
N LEU A 28 -0.50 1.21 18.98
CA LEU A 28 -0.94 2.53 18.53
C LEU A 28 0.05 3.63 18.93
N GLU A 29 0.59 3.59 20.14
CA GLU A 29 1.60 4.54 20.60
C GLU A 29 2.84 4.52 19.71
N LEU A 30 3.35 3.32 19.39
CA LEU A 30 4.49 3.15 18.49
C LEU A 30 4.19 3.69 17.08
N ALA A 31 3.01 3.37 16.53
CA ALA A 31 2.59 3.87 15.22
C ALA A 31 2.51 5.40 15.19
N MET A 32 1.95 6.02 16.24
CA MET A 32 1.88 7.47 16.38
C MET A 32 3.27 8.11 16.51
N ALA A 33 4.18 7.49 17.27
CA ALA A 33 5.55 7.96 17.42
C ALA A 33 6.31 7.90 16.08
N ALA A 34 6.17 6.82 15.32
CA ALA A 34 6.75 6.66 13.99
C ALA A 34 6.19 7.71 13.01
N ARG A 35 4.87 7.92 12.98
CA ARG A 35 4.24 8.95 12.14
C ARG A 35 4.75 10.37 12.47
N LYS A 36 4.87 10.69 13.77
CA LYS A 36 5.44 11.97 14.21
C LYS A 36 6.92 12.11 13.85
N LEU A 37 7.69 11.01 13.86
CA LEU A 37 9.08 11.02 13.44
C LEU A 37 9.20 11.30 11.94
N PHE A 38 8.42 10.59 11.11
CA PHE A 38 8.38 10.79 9.67
C PHE A 38 8.14 12.27 9.30
N HIS A 39 7.11 12.90 9.87
CA HIS A 39 6.82 14.31 9.63
C HIS A 39 7.89 15.30 10.14
N ARG A 40 8.75 14.88 11.08
CA ARG A 40 9.88 15.71 11.57
C ARG A 40 11.14 15.58 10.71
N LEU A 41 11.32 14.43 10.07
CA LEU A 41 12.45 14.15 9.18
C LEU A 41 12.22 14.65 7.76
N GLU A 42 10.95 14.72 7.35
CA GLU A 42 10.53 15.24 6.07
C GLU A 42 10.89 16.72 5.88
N THR A 43 11.48 17.04 4.73
CA THR A 43 11.75 18.41 4.29
C THR A 43 10.47 19.09 3.77
N ASN A 44 10.45 20.43 3.73
CA ASN A 44 9.31 21.17 3.19
C ASN A 44 8.98 20.79 1.73
N THR A 45 10.00 20.49 0.92
CA THR A 45 9.81 20.09 -0.48
C THR A 45 9.16 18.72 -0.58
N GLU A 46 9.65 17.73 0.16
CA GLU A 46 9.06 16.38 0.22
C GLU A 46 7.61 16.44 0.72
N LYS A 47 7.35 17.29 1.72
CA LYS A 47 6.00 17.50 2.25
C LYS A 47 5.01 18.03 1.22
N VAL A 48 5.43 18.99 0.38
CA VAL A 48 4.59 19.51 -0.70
C VAL A 48 4.37 18.45 -1.77
N LEU A 49 5.42 17.69 -2.14
CA LEU A 49 5.30 16.61 -3.11
C LEU A 49 4.30 15.54 -2.65
N ARG A 50 4.31 15.14 -1.37
CA ARG A 50 3.31 14.20 -0.82
C ARG A 50 1.88 14.74 -0.96
N PHE A 51 1.65 16.02 -0.65
CA PHE A 51 0.31 16.61 -0.77
C PHE A 51 -0.19 16.70 -2.20
N VAL A 52 0.70 16.96 -3.16
CA VAL A 52 0.33 17.10 -4.57
C VAL A 52 0.21 15.72 -5.25
N ASN A 53 1.03 14.75 -4.86
CA ASN A 53 1.22 13.51 -5.63
C ASN A 53 0.83 12.21 -4.92
N GLU A 54 0.82 12.11 -3.59
CA GLU A 54 0.57 10.81 -2.94
C GLU A 54 -0.88 10.73 -2.45
N GLU A 55 -1.33 11.68 -1.63
CA GLU A 55 -2.67 11.58 -1.05
C GLU A 55 -3.84 11.73 -2.05
N PRO A 56 -3.82 12.60 -3.07
CA PRO A 56 -5.01 12.81 -3.91
C PRO A 56 -5.22 11.76 -5.00
N VAL A 57 -4.19 10.99 -5.37
CA VAL A 57 -4.24 10.06 -6.52
C VAL A 57 -4.28 8.58 -6.11
N VAL A 58 -3.83 8.24 -4.90
CA VAL A 58 -3.85 6.85 -4.41
C VAL A 58 -5.27 6.34 -4.22
N TYR A 59 -6.16 7.16 -3.64
CA TYR A 59 -7.55 6.76 -3.44
C TYR A 59 -8.28 6.47 -4.78
N PRO A 60 -8.24 7.34 -5.80
CA PRO A 60 -8.77 7.03 -7.12
C PRO A 60 -8.17 5.76 -7.74
N ALA A 61 -6.85 5.52 -7.57
CA ALA A 61 -6.20 4.31 -8.08
C ALA A 61 -6.75 3.03 -7.41
N ILE A 62 -6.93 3.06 -6.08
CA ILE A 62 -7.57 1.96 -5.35
C ILE A 62 -8.99 1.74 -5.87
N GLN A 63 -9.75 2.82 -6.11
CA GLN A 63 -11.12 2.74 -6.58
C GLN A 63 -11.22 2.14 -7.99
N VAL A 64 -10.31 2.47 -8.91
CA VAL A 64 -10.26 1.84 -10.24
C VAL A 64 -10.12 0.33 -10.10
N PHE A 65 -9.25 -0.16 -9.23
CA PHE A 65 -9.03 -1.59 -9.03
C PHE A 65 -10.24 -2.28 -8.36
N ILE A 66 -10.96 -1.56 -7.49
CA ILE A 66 -12.25 -2.00 -6.94
C ILE A 66 -13.30 -2.12 -8.06
N ASP A 67 -13.39 -1.11 -8.92
CA ASP A 67 -14.42 -1.02 -9.95
C ASP A 67 -14.18 -1.97 -11.14
N THR A 68 -12.94 -2.35 -11.37
CA THR A 68 -12.54 -3.37 -12.37
C THR A 68 -12.57 -4.79 -11.79
N GLY A 69 -12.83 -4.94 -10.48
CA GLY A 69 -12.84 -6.24 -9.80
C GLY A 69 -11.46 -6.87 -9.67
N LEU A 70 -10.39 -6.10 -9.86
CA LEU A 70 -9.02 -6.59 -9.86
C LEU A 70 -8.59 -7.04 -8.47
N TRP A 71 -8.97 -6.30 -7.40
CA TRP A 71 -8.66 -6.72 -6.03
C TRP A 71 -9.27 -8.07 -5.68
N ASP A 72 -10.56 -8.25 -5.99
CA ASP A 72 -11.30 -9.50 -5.79
C ASP A 72 -10.60 -10.66 -6.52
N ALA A 73 -10.30 -10.47 -7.82
CA ALA A 73 -9.69 -11.51 -8.65
C ALA A 73 -8.27 -11.88 -8.20
N TRP A 74 -7.45 -10.88 -7.87
CA TRP A 74 -6.09 -11.08 -7.41
C TRP A 74 -6.04 -11.79 -6.06
N THR A 75 -6.93 -11.40 -5.13
CA THR A 75 -7.08 -12.05 -3.82
C THR A 75 -7.61 -13.49 -3.96
N ALA A 76 -8.61 -13.71 -4.81
CA ALA A 76 -9.16 -15.04 -5.09
C ALA A 76 -8.13 -16.01 -5.72
N SER A 77 -7.12 -15.48 -6.42
CA SER A 77 -5.99 -16.27 -6.93
C SER A 77 -4.97 -16.69 -5.84
N GLY A 78 -5.24 -16.35 -4.58
CA GLY A 78 -4.38 -16.63 -3.42
C GLY A 78 -3.38 -15.53 -3.10
N GLY A 79 -3.44 -14.40 -3.83
CA GLY A 79 -2.34 -13.44 -3.86
C GLY A 79 -1.10 -14.02 -4.54
N GLY A 80 -0.30 -13.17 -5.16
CA GLY A 80 0.90 -13.64 -5.85
C GLY A 80 1.53 -12.54 -6.68
N GLU A 81 2.81 -12.74 -6.98
CA GLU A 81 3.53 -11.93 -7.95
C GLU A 81 2.88 -12.08 -9.32
N LYS A 82 2.63 -10.95 -9.99
CA LYS A 82 2.03 -10.87 -11.32
C LYS A 82 2.60 -9.71 -12.11
N ASP A 83 2.71 -9.89 -13.42
CA ASP A 83 2.93 -8.79 -14.35
C ASP A 83 1.63 -8.09 -14.76
N VAL A 84 1.75 -7.02 -15.55
CA VAL A 84 0.62 -6.21 -16.04
C VAL A 84 -0.35 -7.03 -16.88
N ASP A 85 0.17 -7.90 -17.75
CA ASP A 85 -0.65 -8.68 -18.69
C ASP A 85 -1.45 -9.75 -17.94
N GLU A 86 -0.83 -10.39 -16.95
CA GLU A 86 -1.50 -11.32 -16.04
C GLU A 86 -2.58 -10.64 -15.20
N LEU A 87 -2.30 -9.45 -14.65
CA LEU A 87 -3.27 -8.67 -13.88
C LEU A 87 -4.45 -8.22 -14.74
N ARG A 88 -4.17 -7.80 -15.97
CA ARG A 88 -5.20 -7.43 -16.94
C ARG A 88 -6.07 -8.62 -17.33
N ALA A 89 -5.49 -9.81 -17.48
CA ALA A 89 -6.23 -11.02 -17.84
C ALA A 89 -7.21 -11.49 -16.75
N ILE A 90 -6.93 -11.20 -15.48
CA ILE A 90 -7.81 -11.56 -14.35
C ILE A 90 -8.80 -10.45 -13.99
N ALA A 91 -8.64 -9.24 -14.51
CA ALA A 91 -9.56 -8.13 -14.28
C ALA A 91 -10.94 -8.46 -14.88
N SER A 92 -12.02 -8.08 -14.18
CA SER A 92 -13.39 -8.30 -14.66
C SER A 92 -13.80 -7.34 -15.78
N LYS A 93 -13.08 -6.22 -15.90
CA LYS A 93 -13.25 -5.22 -16.96
C LYS A 93 -11.90 -4.98 -17.62
N ASP A 94 -11.90 -4.74 -18.92
CA ASP A 94 -10.68 -4.38 -19.64
C ASP A 94 -10.15 -3.04 -19.12
N ILE A 95 -8.83 -2.97 -18.97
CA ILE A 95 -8.09 -1.80 -18.52
C ILE A 95 -6.98 -1.59 -19.54
N ASP A 96 -6.79 -0.35 -19.95
CA ASP A 96 -5.65 -0.01 -20.81
C ASP A 96 -4.34 -0.41 -20.12
N PRO A 97 -3.43 -1.14 -20.81
CA PRO A 97 -2.22 -1.67 -20.18
C PRO A 97 -1.25 -0.58 -19.73
N GLU A 98 -1.16 0.55 -20.45
CA GLU A 98 -0.33 1.68 -20.01
C GLU A 98 -0.92 2.30 -18.76
N LEU A 99 -2.24 2.52 -18.72
CA LEU A 99 -2.92 3.00 -17.52
C LEU A 99 -2.71 2.07 -16.34
N LEU A 100 -2.87 0.76 -16.53
CA LEU A 100 -2.69 -0.24 -15.47
C LEU A 100 -1.25 -0.21 -14.92
N GLN A 101 -0.23 -0.12 -15.78
CA GLN A 101 1.16 -0.01 -15.35
C GLN A 101 1.39 1.24 -14.49
N HIS A 102 0.88 2.40 -14.89
CA HIS A 102 1.04 3.64 -14.12
C HIS A 102 0.33 3.55 -12.75
N LEU A 103 -0.86 2.94 -12.70
CA LEU A 103 -1.59 2.73 -11.44
C LEU A 103 -0.84 1.77 -10.52
N LEU A 104 -0.27 0.68 -11.04
CA LEU A 104 0.54 -0.26 -10.25
C LEU A 104 1.78 0.41 -9.68
N GLN A 105 2.52 1.19 -10.48
CA GLN A 105 3.69 1.93 -10.02
C GLN A 105 3.34 2.96 -8.94
N LEU A 106 2.21 3.66 -9.07
CA LEU A 106 1.70 4.58 -8.06
C LEU A 106 1.38 3.85 -6.74
N LEU A 107 0.67 2.73 -6.83
CA LEU A 107 0.30 1.91 -5.66
C LEU A 107 1.53 1.28 -5.00
N ALA A 108 2.54 0.89 -5.77
CA ALA A 108 3.81 0.36 -5.27
C ALA A 108 4.60 1.45 -4.53
N SER A 109 4.70 2.64 -5.12
CA SER A 109 5.35 3.80 -4.50
C SER A 109 4.66 4.24 -3.21
N SER A 110 3.36 3.95 -3.08
CA SER A 110 2.53 4.28 -1.92
C SER A 110 2.42 3.14 -0.91
N HIS A 111 3.22 2.07 -1.07
CA HIS A 111 3.22 0.88 -0.20
C HIS A 111 1.88 0.15 -0.09
N ILE A 112 0.98 0.35 -1.06
CA ILE A 112 -0.26 -0.41 -1.15
C ILE A 112 0.05 -1.81 -1.70
N ILE A 113 0.88 -1.89 -2.74
CA ILE A 113 1.45 -3.13 -3.28
C ILE A 113 2.98 -3.09 -3.20
N GLU A 114 3.63 -4.21 -3.49
CA GLU A 114 5.09 -4.33 -3.56
C GLU A 114 5.51 -4.55 -5.01
N GLU A 115 6.51 -3.80 -5.49
CA GLU A 115 7.22 -4.11 -6.73
C GLU A 115 8.43 -4.98 -6.38
N VAL A 116 8.41 -6.24 -6.83
CA VAL A 116 9.40 -7.28 -6.46
C VAL A 116 10.43 -7.54 -7.57
N GLY A 117 10.17 -7.01 -8.76
CA GLY A 117 11.04 -7.03 -9.92
C GLY A 117 10.54 -6.07 -10.99
N GLU A 118 11.30 -5.90 -12.07
CA GLU A 118 10.93 -4.99 -13.17
C GLU A 118 9.58 -5.43 -13.77
N GLY A 119 8.53 -4.64 -13.52
CA GLY A 119 7.17 -4.93 -14.00
C GLY A 119 6.44 -6.06 -13.26
N LEU A 120 6.95 -6.49 -12.10
CA LEU A 120 6.37 -7.57 -11.29
C LEU A 120 5.87 -7.03 -9.95
N PHE A 121 4.57 -7.23 -9.71
CA PHE A 121 3.87 -6.66 -8.56
C PHE A 121 3.28 -7.75 -7.68
N LYS A 122 3.26 -7.52 -6.37
CA LYS A 122 2.74 -8.43 -5.36
C LYS A 122 1.84 -7.67 -4.37
N PRO A 123 0.71 -8.25 -3.94
CA PRO A 123 -0.15 -7.59 -2.97
C PRO A 123 0.47 -7.65 -1.57
N THR A 124 0.34 -6.56 -0.81
CA THR A 124 0.60 -6.53 0.63
C THR A 124 -0.57 -7.14 1.42
N VAL A 125 -0.40 -7.32 2.73
CA VAL A 125 -1.49 -7.69 3.64
C VAL A 125 -2.67 -6.71 3.54
N PHE A 126 -2.39 -5.42 3.39
CA PHE A 126 -3.42 -4.40 3.19
C PHE A 126 -4.13 -4.58 1.85
N SER A 127 -3.40 -4.77 0.75
CA SER A 127 -4.03 -4.97 -0.57
C SER A 127 -4.90 -6.21 -0.65
N LEU A 128 -4.50 -7.32 -0.01
CA LEU A 128 -5.33 -8.52 0.07
C LEU A 128 -6.65 -8.25 0.82
N SER A 129 -6.60 -7.41 1.85
CA SER A 129 -7.81 -7.04 2.59
C SER A 129 -8.82 -6.27 1.74
N LEU A 130 -8.38 -5.57 0.68
CA LEU A 130 -9.29 -4.85 -0.24
C LEU A 130 -10.11 -5.78 -1.13
N GLY A 131 -9.59 -6.97 -1.47
CA GLY A 131 -10.31 -7.97 -2.27
C GLY A 131 -11.01 -9.04 -1.44
N ASP A 132 -10.73 -9.10 -0.14
CA ASP A 132 -11.37 -10.02 0.78
C ASP A 132 -12.74 -9.48 1.22
N LYS A 133 -13.81 -10.15 0.73
CA LYS A 133 -15.21 -9.82 1.02
C LYS A 133 -15.60 -10.01 2.49
N SER A 134 -14.78 -10.70 3.28
CA SER A 134 -14.98 -10.81 4.72
C SER A 134 -14.55 -9.55 5.47
N THR A 135 -13.74 -8.69 4.84
CA THR A 135 -13.38 -7.38 5.39
C THR A 135 -14.37 -6.31 4.91
N LEU A 136 -14.66 -5.34 5.77
CA LEU A 136 -15.53 -4.22 5.44
C LEU A 136 -14.78 -3.03 4.82
N ILE A 137 -13.52 -3.23 4.40
CA ILE A 137 -12.63 -2.14 3.98
C ILE A 137 -13.04 -1.59 2.61
N ALA A 138 -13.20 -2.44 1.60
CA ALA A 138 -13.65 -1.98 0.28
C ALA A 138 -15.08 -1.38 0.29
N PRO A 139 -16.07 -1.95 1.03
CA PRO A 139 -17.36 -1.30 1.24
C PRO A 139 -17.25 0.07 1.92
N ALA A 140 -16.44 0.21 2.98
CA ALA A 140 -16.29 1.47 3.69
C ALA A 140 -15.71 2.59 2.80
N LEU A 141 -14.83 2.26 1.85
CA LEU A 141 -14.29 3.22 0.89
C LEU A 141 -15.36 3.73 -0.09
N ARG A 142 -16.35 2.91 -0.45
CA ARG A 142 -17.45 3.29 -1.36
C ARG A 142 -18.48 4.22 -0.70
N GLU A 143 -18.63 4.17 0.63
CA GLU A 143 -19.59 5.01 1.36
C GLU A 143 -19.11 6.45 1.58
N THR A 144 -17.82 6.72 1.36
CA THR A 144 -17.21 8.06 1.56
C THR A 144 -17.28 9.01 0.35
N THR A 145 -18.03 8.65 -0.70
CA THR A 145 -18.31 9.49 -1.89
C THR A 145 -19.76 9.90 -1.99
#